data_AF-A0A382VRC0-F1
#
_entry.id   AF-A0A382VRC0-F1
#
_cell.length_a   1.000
_cell.length_b   1.000
_cell.length_c   1.000
_cell.angle_alpha   90.00
_cell.angle_beta   90.00
_cell.angle_gamma   90.00
#
_symmetry.space_group_name_H-M   'P 1'
#
loop_
_entity.id
_entity.type
_entity.pdbx_description
1 polymer ?
#
loop_
_entity_poly.entity_id
_entity_poly.type
_entity_poly.pdbx_seq_one_letter_code
_entity_poly.pdbx_strand_id
1 'polypeptide(L)' 'MTATIGTVYDDLGVSTFINARGTITTLGGSIMPPEVVDAMSQASRHFVHLNELHDRVGARIAEITGA' A
#
# COMPACT_ATOMS: atom_id res chain seq x y z
N MET A 1 -21.73 13.01 -19.80
CA MET A 1 -21.84 11.92 -18.80
C MET A 1 -20.84 12.19 -17.71
N THR A 2 -21.28 12.76 -16.59
CA THR A 2 -20.44 12.97 -15.42
C THR A 2 -20.26 11.61 -14.78
N ALA A 3 -19.07 11.00 -14.93
CA ALA A 3 -18.75 9.78 -14.20
C ALA A 3 -18.72 10.15 -12.72
N THR A 4 -19.69 9.66 -11.95
CA THR A 4 -19.52 9.60 -10.50
C THR A 4 -18.33 8.68 -10.28
N ILE A 5 -17.19 9.24 -9.89
CA ILE A 5 -15.97 8.47 -9.61
C ILE A 5 -16.26 7.65 -8.35
N GLY A 6 -16.77 6.43 -8.54
CA GLY A 6 -16.91 5.45 -7.48
C GLY A 6 -15.55 4.88 -7.11
N THR A 7 -15.36 4.64 -5.81
CA THR A 7 -14.27 3.81 -5.31
C THR A 7 -14.54 2.35 -5.65
N VAL A 8 -13.49 1.50 -5.62
CA VAL A 8 -13.66 0.04 -5.71
C VAL A 8 -14.64 -0.52 -4.67
N TYR A 9 -14.86 0.19 -3.56
CA TYR A 9 -15.81 -0.21 -2.54
C TYR A 9 -17.27 0.08 -2.95
N ASP A 10 -17.51 1.10 -3.77
CA ASP A 10 -18.85 1.40 -4.29
C ASP A 10 -19.34 0.28 -5.22
N ASP A 11 -18.45 -0.26 -6.05
CA ASP A 11 -18.72 -1.43 -6.91
C ASP A 11 -19.05 -2.68 -6.08
N LEU A 12 -18.49 -2.77 -4.88
CA LEU A 12 -18.73 -3.87 -3.93
C LEU A 12 -19.91 -3.59 -2.98
N GLY A 13 -20.56 -2.42 -3.05
CA GLY A 13 -21.63 -2.01 -2.14
C GLY A 13 -21.18 -1.77 -0.70
N VAL A 14 -19.89 -1.48 -0.48
CA VAL A 14 -19.29 -1.24 0.83
C VAL A 14 -19.08 0.25 1.06
N SER A 15 -19.63 0.79 2.16
CA SER A 15 -19.47 2.19 2.51
C SER A 15 -18.09 2.50 3.09
N THR A 16 -17.44 3.55 2.59
CA THR A 16 -16.24 4.13 3.22
C THR A 16 -16.61 5.09 4.34
N PHE A 17 -15.69 5.36 5.27
CA PHE A 17 -15.92 6.28 6.40
C PHE A 17 -14.61 6.93 6.87
N ILE A 18 -14.72 8.02 7.63
CA ILE A 18 -13.57 8.71 8.22
C ILE A 18 -13.13 7.99 9.48
N ASN A 19 -11.91 7.45 9.48
CA ASN A 19 -11.33 6.83 10.66
C ASN A 19 -10.64 7.88 11.56
N ALA A 20 -11.26 8.20 12.70
CA ALA A 20 -10.72 9.09 13.73
C ALA A 20 -10.20 8.35 14.98
N ARG A 21 -10.00 7.02 14.90
CA ARG A 21 -9.57 6.16 16.02
C ARG A 21 -8.11 5.68 15.92
N GLY A 22 -7.40 6.05 14.84
CA GLY A 22 -6.03 5.60 14.58
C GLY A 22 -5.97 4.26 13.85
N THR A 23 -4.92 3.47 14.09
CA THR A 23 -4.63 2.24 13.35
C THR A 23 -5.42 1.05 13.90
N ILE A 24 -6.63 0.84 13.38
CA ILE A 24 -7.51 -0.24 13.81
C ILE A 24 -7.43 -1.41 12.83
N THR A 25 -7.10 -2.60 13.34
CA THR A 25 -6.94 -3.83 12.54
C THR A 25 -8.18 -4.19 11.71
N THR A 26 -9.37 -4.06 12.30
CA THR A 26 -10.64 -4.34 11.60
C THR A 26 -11.01 -3.30 10.54
N LEU A 27 -10.29 -2.17 10.49
CA LEU A 27 -10.50 -1.08 9.53
C LEU A 27 -9.39 -1.00 8.47
N GLY A 28 -8.54 -2.03 8.39
CA GLY A 28 -7.44 -2.08 7.42
C GLY A 28 -6.14 -1.40 7.88
N GLY A 29 -6.06 -0.95 9.14
CA GLY A 29 -4.85 -0.35 9.70
C GLY A 29 -4.59 1.07 9.15
N SER A 30 -3.40 1.27 8.56
CA SER A 30 -2.96 2.55 8.00
C SER A 30 -3.21 2.63 6.50
N ILE A 31 -3.50 3.83 6.01
CA ILE A 31 -3.50 4.11 4.57
C ILE A 31 -2.05 4.25 4.10
N MET A 32 -1.70 3.58 3.00
CA MET A 32 -0.37 3.69 2.39
C MET A 32 -0.19 5.06 1.72
N PRO A 33 0.98 5.71 1.87
CA PRO A 33 1.31 6.92 1.12
C PRO A 33 1.23 6.70 -0.40
N PRO A 34 0.90 7.73 -1.21
CA PRO A 34 0.77 7.60 -2.66
C PRO A 34 2.00 6.99 -3.34
N GLU A 35 3.20 7.38 -2.91
CA GLU A 35 4.48 6.88 -3.45
C GLU A 35 4.65 5.37 -3.25
N VAL A 36 4.09 4.80 -2.17
CA VAL A 36 4.14 3.36 -1.91
C VAL A 36 3.18 2.63 -2.85
N VAL A 37 1.98 3.16 -3.05
CA VAL A 37 0.98 2.58 -3.96
C VAL A 37 1.51 2.57 -5.40
N ASP A 38 2.15 3.65 -5.83
CA ASP A 38 2.76 3.75 -7.16
C ASP A 38 3.92 2.76 -7.34
N ALA A 39 4.78 2.59 -6.33
CA ALA A 39 5.85 1.61 -6.35
C ALA A 39 5.31 0.17 -6.44
N MET A 40 4.26 -0.16 -5.68
CA MET A 40 3.60 -1.47 -5.73
C MET A 40 2.97 -1.74 -7.11
N SER A 41 2.32 -0.73 -7.70
CA SER A 41 1.74 -0.82 -9.04
C SER A 41 2.81 -1.10 -10.10
N GLN A 42 3.97 -0.46 -10.01
CA GLN A 42 5.11 -0.71 -10.91
C GLN A 42 5.72 -2.10 -10.68
N ALA A 43 5.89 -2.51 -9.42
CA ALA A 43 6.44 -3.82 -9.06
C ALA A 43 5.57 -4.97 -9.57
N SER A 44 4.24 -4.81 -9.57
CA SER A 44 3.28 -5.85 -10.00
C SER A 44 3.44 -6.33 -11.45
N ARG A 45 4.20 -5.59 -12.27
CA ARG A 45 4.40 -5.85 -13.71
C ARG A 45 5.67 -6.64 -14.02
N HIS A 46 6.44 -7.02 -13.01
CA HIS A 46 7.77 -7.62 -13.18
C HIS A 46 7.94 -8.83 -12.26
N PHE A 47 8.63 -9.85 -12.76
CA PHE A 47 9.13 -10.95 -11.93
C PHE A 47 10.55 -10.63 -11.46
N VAL A 48 10.83 -10.91 -10.19
CA VAL A 48 12.17 -10.72 -9.60
C VAL A 48 12.53 -11.93 -8.74
N HIS A 49 13.82 -12.13 -8.50
CA HIS A 49 14.27 -13.12 -7.54
C HIS A 49 14.07 -12.58 -6.12
N LEU A 50 13.09 -13.10 -5.38
CA LEU A 50 12.70 -12.54 -4.07
C LEU A 50 13.84 -12.52 -3.04
N ASN A 51 14.74 -13.50 -3.06
CA ASN A 51 15.88 -13.47 -2.14
C ASN A 51 16.80 -12.27 -2.42
N GLU A 52 17.03 -11.93 -3.68
CA GLU A 52 17.85 -10.76 -4.03
C GLU A 52 17.17 -9.46 -3.58
N LEU A 53 15.85 -9.36 -3.79
CA LEU A 53 15.07 -8.22 -3.31
C LEU A 53 15.18 -8.08 -1.78
N HIS A 54 15.03 -9.16 -1.04
CA HIS A 54 15.13 -9.15 0.43
C HIS A 54 16.53 -8.75 0.91
N ASP A 55 17.59 -9.23 0.26
CA ASP A 55 18.97 -8.84 0.58
C ASP A 55 19.16 -7.32 0.42
N ARG A 56 18.64 -6.75 -0.69
CA ARG A 56 18.70 -5.29 -0.94
C ARG A 56 17.88 -4.49 0.07
N VAL A 57 16.68 -4.97 0.42
CA VAL A 57 15.83 -4.34 1.44
C VAL A 57 16.53 -4.35 2.79
N GLY A 58 17.14 -5.48 3.18
CA GLY A 58 17.89 -5.59 4.43
C GLY A 58 19.04 -4.59 4.52
N ALA A 59 19.85 -4.49 3.47
CA ALA A 59 20.93 -3.50 3.40
C ALA A 59 20.41 -2.06 3.54
N ARG A 60 19.30 -1.72 2.86
CA ARG A 60 18.71 -0.37 2.95
C ARG A 60 18.16 -0.06 4.34
N ILE A 61 17.55 -1.02 5.00
CA ILE A 61 17.06 -0.85 6.38
C ILE A 61 18.25 -0.62 7.31
N ALA A 62 19.31 -1.44 7.20
CA ALA A 62 20.53 -1.29 7.98
C ALA A 62 21.15 0.11 7.83
N GLU A 63 21.23 0.64 6.60
CA GLU A 63 21.68 2.02 6.35
C GLU A 63 20.85 3.08 7.09
N ILE A 64 19.53 2.89 7.17
CA ILE A 64 18.61 3.86 7.79
C ILE A 64 18.62 3.73 9.32
N THR A 65 18.66 2.51 9.84
CA THR A 65 18.54 2.25 11.28
C THR A 65 19.88 2.18 12.01
N GLY A 66 21.00 2.06 11.29
CA GLY A 66 22.35 1.89 11.85
C GLY A 66 22.61 0.50 12.44
N ALA A 67 21.83 -0.50 12.03
CA ALA A 67 21.96 -1.90 12.47
C ALA A 67 22.98 -2.67 11.63
#